data_AF-A0A432CA20-F1
#
_entry.id   AF-A0A432CA20-F1
#
_cell.length_a   1.000
_cell.length_b   1.000
_cell.length_c   1.000
_cell.angle_alpha   90.00
_cell.angle_beta   90.00
_cell.angle_gamma   90.00
#
_symmetry.space_group_name_H-M   'P 1'
#
loop_
_entity.id
_entity.type
_entity.pdbx_description
1 polymer ?
#
loop_
_entity_poly.entity_id
_entity_poly.type
_entity_poly.pdbx_seq_one_letter_code
_entity_poly.pdbx_strand_id
1 'polypeptide(L)'
;MKKSILFLLAVLTAASLYSCKEEKNNLPDGLYAQIETNKGTIITQLFYDKTPITVANFITLAEGKNDFITNENLKNKPFYDGL
;
A
#
# COMPACT_ATOMS: atom_id res chain seq x y z
N MET A 1 4.06 42.09 -8.94
CA MET A 1 4.85 40.84 -9.17
C MET A 1 5.12 40.09 -7.86
N LYS A 2 5.78 40.67 -6.86
CA LYS A 2 6.09 39.99 -5.57
C LYS A 2 4.85 39.45 -4.82
N LYS A 3 3.75 40.21 -4.77
CA LYS A 3 2.49 39.80 -4.13
C LYS A 3 1.79 38.62 -4.84
N SER A 4 1.92 38.53 -6.17
CA SER A 4 1.33 37.44 -6.97
C SER A 4 2.11 36.14 -6.81
N ILE A 5 3.44 36.24 -6.67
CA ILE A 5 4.32 35.10 -6.37
C ILE A 5 4.06 34.60 -4.94
N LEU A 6 3.86 35.50 -3.98
CA LEU A 6 3.52 35.14 -2.60
C LEU A 6 2.18 34.39 -2.52
N PHE A 7 1.18 34.82 -3.30
CA PHE A 7 -0.12 34.15 -3.39
C PHE A 7 -0.02 32.75 -4.01
N LEU A 8 0.77 32.59 -5.08
CA LEU A 8 0.99 31.29 -5.71
C LEU A 8 1.68 30.28 -4.78
N LEU A 9 2.67 30.73 -4.00
CA LEU A 9 3.37 29.89 -3.02
C LEU A 9 2.43 29.44 -1.90
N ALA A 10 1.53 30.32 -1.43
CA ALA A 10 0.54 30.01 -0.40
C ALA A 10 -0.55 29.02 -0.87
N VAL A 11 -0.94 29.08 -2.16
CA VAL A 11 -1.89 28.12 -2.74
C VAL A 11 -1.23 26.73 -2.89
N LEU A 12 0.04 26.69 -3.29
CA LEU A 12 0.79 25.44 -3.46
C LEU A 12 0.99 24.70 -2.13
N THR A 13 1.26 25.43 -1.03
CA THR A 13 1.38 24.85 0.32
C THR A 13 0.04 24.44 0.93
N ALA A 14 -1.06 25.11 0.56
CA ALA A 14 -2.38 24.70 1.00
C ALA A 14 -2.84 23.40 0.30
N ALA A 15 -2.50 23.21 -0.98
CA ALA A 15 -2.87 22.03 -1.75
C ALA A 15 -2.23 20.73 -1.20
N SER A 16 -1.03 20.79 -0.62
CA SER A 16 -0.36 19.63 -0.03
C SER A 16 -1.02 19.11 1.26
N LEU A 17 -1.92 19.89 1.89
CA LEU A 17 -2.63 19.47 3.11
C LEU A 17 -3.90 18.66 2.83
N TYR A 18 -4.38 18.62 1.59
CA TYR A 18 -5.62 17.89 1.23
C TYR A 18 -5.37 16.45 0.75
N SER A 19 -4.13 15.99 0.69
CA SER A 19 -3.79 14.74 -0.02
C SER A 19 -4.00 13.45 0.78
N CYS A 20 -4.41 13.51 2.04
CA CYS A 20 -4.67 12.30 2.84
C CYS A 20 -6.16 12.19 3.16
N LYS A 21 -6.90 11.45 2.32
CA LYS A 21 -8.14 10.79 2.76
C LYS A 21 -7.72 9.61 3.63
N GLU A 22 -7.80 9.74 4.95
CA GLU A 22 -7.82 8.56 5.82
C GLU A 22 -9.16 7.86 5.61
N GLU A 23 -9.16 6.74 4.89
CA GLU A 23 -10.29 5.80 4.98
C GLU A 23 -10.27 5.21 6.40
N LYS A 24 -11.18 5.72 7.23
CA LYS A 24 -11.40 5.22 8.58
C LYS A 24 -12.03 3.83 8.49
N ASN A 25 -11.19 2.82 8.36
CA ASN A 25 -11.59 1.43 8.38
C ASN A 25 -11.90 1.03 9.84
N ASN A 26 -13.17 0.69 10.14
CA ASN A 26 -13.61 0.22 11.46
C ASN A 26 -13.15 -1.23 11.75
N LEU A 27 -11.90 -1.55 11.40
CA LEU A 27 -11.33 -2.87 11.58
C LEU A 27 -10.79 -3.00 13.00
N PRO A 28 -10.93 -4.17 13.64
CA PRO A 28 -10.24 -4.47 14.89
C PRO A 28 -8.71 -4.40 14.72
N ASP A 29 -7.99 -4.25 15.82
CA ASP A 29 -6.53 -4.28 15.82
C ASP A 29 -6.01 -5.57 15.19
N GLY A 30 -5.05 -5.42 14.28
CA GLY A 30 -4.45 -6.55 13.57
C GLY A 30 -3.70 -6.12 12.31
N LEU A 31 -3.11 -7.11 11.66
CA LEU A 31 -2.47 -6.94 10.36
C LEU A 31 -3.44 -7.34 9.26
N TYR A 32 -3.52 -6.55 8.19
CA TYR A 32 -4.44 -6.77 7.08
C TYR A 32 -3.74 -6.60 5.73
N ALA A 33 -4.28 -7.28 4.72
CA ALA A 33 -3.95 -7.03 3.33
C ALA A 33 -5.19 -6.55 2.57
N GLN A 34 -5.01 -5.48 1.80
CA GLN A 34 -5.97 -4.99 0.84
C GLN A 34 -5.63 -5.56 -0.53
N ILE A 35 -6.57 -6.29 -1.11
CA ILE A 35 -6.44 -6.91 -2.43
C ILE A 35 -7.39 -6.18 -3.37
N GLU A 36 -6.81 -5.44 -4.32
CA GLU A 36 -7.57 -4.73 -5.34
C GLU A 36 -7.81 -5.63 -6.53
N THR A 37 -9.08 -5.84 -6.87
CA THR A 37 -9.48 -6.64 -8.03
C THR A 37 -10.35 -5.82 -8.97
N ASN A 38 -10.53 -6.28 -10.20
CA ASN A 38 -11.49 -5.69 -11.13
C ASN A 38 -12.96 -5.81 -10.69
N LYS A 39 -13.26 -6.60 -9.65
CA LYS A 39 -14.59 -6.78 -9.06
C LYS A 39 -14.75 -6.06 -7.73
N GLY A 40 -13.75 -5.26 -7.33
CA GLY A 40 -13.75 -4.52 -6.07
C GLY A 40 -12.64 -4.97 -5.13
N THR A 41 -12.66 -4.38 -3.94
CA THR A 41 -11.61 -4.53 -2.93
C THR A 41 -11.95 -5.63 -1.93
N ILE A 42 -10.98 -6.50 -1.65
CA ILE A 42 -11.08 -7.53 -0.61
C ILE A 42 -10.11 -7.15 0.51
N ILE A 43 -10.63 -7.06 1.74
CA ILE A 43 -9.80 -6.86 2.94
C ILE A 43 -9.68 -8.18 3.67
N THR A 44 -8.46 -8.62 3.94
CA THR A 44 -8.17 -9.88 4.63
C THR A 44 -7.34 -9.64 5.88
N GLN A 45 -7.68 -10.29 7.00
CA GLN A 45 -6.86 -10.28 8.21
C GLN A 45 -5.75 -11.33 8.12
N LEU A 46 -4.52 -10.94 8.42
CA LEU A 46 -3.36 -11.82 8.44
C LEU A 46 -3.08 -12.27 9.87
N PHE A 47 -3.25 -13.58 10.13
CA PHE A 47 -3.06 -14.17 11.46
C PHE A 47 -1.59 -14.50 11.75
N TYR A 48 -0.73 -13.47 11.83
CA TYR A 48 0.70 -13.64 12.05
C TYR A 48 1.03 -14.38 13.36
N ASP A 49 0.19 -14.25 14.40
CA ASP A 49 0.36 -14.97 15.66
C ASP A 49 0.17 -16.49 15.54
N LYS A 50 -0.63 -16.94 14.55
CA LYS A 50 -0.94 -18.37 14.35
C LYS A 50 -0.03 -19.00 13.30
N THR A 51 0.26 -18.26 12.22
CA THR A 51 1.00 -18.76 11.06
C THR A 51 2.08 -17.77 10.61
N PRO A 52 3.07 -17.45 11.47
CA PRO A 52 4.01 -16.34 11.23
C PRO A 52 4.81 -16.51 9.94
N ILE A 53 5.28 -17.72 9.63
CA ILE A 53 6.08 -18.00 8.43
C ILE A 53 5.25 -17.86 7.15
N THR A 54 4.00 -18.33 7.18
CA THR A 54 3.09 -18.20 6.03
C THR A 54 2.73 -16.74 5.77
N VAL A 55 2.45 -15.98 6.84
CA VAL A 55 2.16 -14.56 6.73
C VAL A 55 3.38 -13.79 6.22
N ALA A 56 4.58 -14.06 6.74
CA ALA A 56 5.81 -13.44 6.25
C ALA A 56 6.08 -13.78 4.77
N ASN A 57 5.86 -15.02 4.35
CA ASN A 57 5.98 -15.42 2.94
C ASN A 57 4.98 -14.65 2.06
N PHE A 58 3.71 -14.55 2.47
CA PHE A 58 2.70 -13.80 1.74
C PHE A 58 3.06 -12.32 1.60
N ILE A 59 3.49 -11.67 2.69
CA ILE A 59 3.88 -10.25 2.71
C ILE A 59 5.09 -10.00 1.80
N THR A 60 6.13 -10.82 1.90
CA THR A 60 7.33 -10.65 1.06
C THR A 60 7.02 -10.84 -0.43
N LEU A 61 6.09 -11.72 -0.79
CA LEU A 61 5.61 -11.84 -2.17
C LEU A 61 4.79 -10.61 -2.60
N ALA A 62 3.83 -10.18 -1.77
CA ALA A 62 3.00 -9.03 -2.07
C ALA A 62 3.80 -7.73 -2.21
N GLU A 63 4.82 -7.53 -1.38
CA GLU A 63 5.70 -6.35 -1.43
C GLU A 63 6.85 -6.47 -2.44
N GLY A 64 7.00 -7.63 -3.08
CA GLY A 64 8.09 -7.89 -4.03
C GLY A 64 9.48 -7.97 -3.40
N LYS A 65 9.57 -8.35 -2.13
CA LYS A 65 10.83 -8.46 -1.35
C LYS A 65 11.25 -9.91 -1.09
N ASN A 66 10.65 -10.87 -1.80
CA ASN A 66 10.94 -12.29 -1.59
C ASN A 66 12.19 -12.72 -2.37
N ASP A 67 13.28 -13.00 -1.64
CA ASP A 67 14.57 -13.40 -2.21
C ASP A 67 14.58 -14.80 -2.83
N PHE A 68 13.54 -15.62 -2.59
CA PHE A 68 13.44 -16.99 -3.11
C PHE A 68 12.82 -17.07 -4.51
N ILE A 69 12.44 -15.94 -5.11
CA ILE A 69 11.95 -15.91 -6.50
C ILE A 69 13.11 -16.19 -7.46
N THR A 70 12.97 -17.28 -8.23
CA THR A 70 13.98 -17.72 -9.22
C THR A 70 13.72 -17.18 -10.62
N ASN A 71 12.49 -16.77 -10.93
CA ASN A 71 12.18 -16.14 -12.20
C ASN A 71 12.60 -14.67 -12.14
N GLU A 72 13.67 -14.32 -12.85
CA GLU A 72 14.23 -12.96 -12.88
C GLU A 72 13.21 -11.91 -13.34
N ASN A 73 12.19 -12.27 -14.13
CA ASN A 73 11.14 -11.32 -14.55
C ASN A 73 10.21 -10.91 -13.41
N LEU A 74 10.12 -11.70 -12.34
CA LEU A 74 9.23 -11.51 -11.19
C LEU A 74 10.00 -11.05 -9.94
N LYS A 75 11.34 -11.05 -9.99
CA LYS A 75 12.18 -10.61 -8.87
C LYS A 75 12.03 -9.11 -8.63
N ASN A 76 12.04 -8.70 -7.36
CA ASN A 76 11.89 -7.31 -6.94
C ASN A 76 10.59 -6.63 -7.42
N LYS A 77 9.54 -7.41 -7.68
CA LYS A 77 8.23 -6.91 -8.11
C LYS A 77 7.12 -7.50 -7.25
N PRO A 78 6.06 -6.74 -6.94
CA PRO A 78 4.86 -7.27 -6.31
C PRO A 78 4.35 -8.50 -7.08
N PHE A 79 4.39 -9.66 -6.45
CA PHE A 79 4.16 -10.93 -7.13
C PHE A 79 2.72 -11.11 -7.60
N TYR A 80 1.76 -10.56 -6.85
CA TYR A 80 0.33 -10.77 -7.10
C TYR A 80 -0.27 -9.78 -8.11
N ASP A 81 0.47 -8.75 -8.53
CA ASP A 81 -0.02 -7.73 -9.45
C ASP A 81 -0.16 -8.31 -10.87
N GLY A 82 -1.36 -8.22 -11.42
CA GLY A 82 -1.65 -8.70 -12.79
C GLY A 82 -2.01 -10.19 -12.90
N LEU A 83 -2.30 -10.85 -11.78
CA LEU A 83 -2.88 -12.20 -11.74
C LEU A 83 -4.41 -12.23 -11.94
#